data_AF-A0A814JD43-F1
#
_entry.id   AF-A0A814JD43-F1
#
_cell.length_a   1.000
_cell.length_b   1.000
_cell.length_c   1.000
_cell.angle_alpha   90.00
_cell.angle_beta   90.00
_cell.angle_gamma   90.00
#
_symmetry.space_group_name_H-M   'P 1'
#
loop_
_entity.id
_entity.type
_entity.pdbx_description
1 polymer ?
#
loop_
_entity_poly.entity_id
_entity_poly.type
_entity_poly.pdbx_seq_one_letter_code
_entity_poly.pdbx_strand_id
1 'polypeptide(L)'
;MSFQWTFLATFLYCELVVVVILLLPFISPVVWQKFFKSRIAKAFTAGAKYYFNFIICIFTLLFLDSIRELRKYSGFEVKDLSLPHAEAHAHMKQFRSQRNFYIAGFALFLWFVIHRLVNLLSSCAREMADSAAARKQAEGAHRHVEGLMSKDPKKMDPKELAASSDASGRFINPKEHDAEVSQLKKELEKAHEDMDTLREQYDNSVREFDKLNDEHRKLQIKLAITSGGNEASKDK
;
A
#
# COMPACT_ATOMS: atom_id res chain seq x y z
N MET A 1 -3.69 -37.10 -18.66
CA MET A 1 -3.16 -35.74 -18.94
C MET A 1 -1.78 -35.64 -18.32
N SER A 2 -0.88 -34.80 -18.85
CA SER A 2 0.43 -34.60 -18.20
C SER A 2 0.23 -34.12 -16.76
N PHE A 3 1.12 -34.52 -15.84
CA PHE A 3 1.05 -34.15 -14.43
C PHE A 3 0.99 -32.63 -14.24
N GLN A 4 1.70 -31.86 -15.08
CA GLN A 4 1.69 -30.40 -15.07
C GLN A 4 0.28 -29.79 -15.23
N TRP A 5 -0.52 -30.32 -16.16
CA TRP A 5 -1.84 -29.77 -16.49
C TRP A 5 -2.88 -30.14 -15.43
N THR A 6 -2.69 -31.29 -14.78
CA THR A 6 -3.53 -31.70 -13.66
C THR A 6 -3.26 -30.82 -12.43
N PHE A 7 -1.99 -30.54 -12.14
CA PHE A 7 -1.61 -29.61 -11.08
C PHE A 7 -2.17 -28.21 -11.31
N LEU A 8 -2.05 -27.68 -12.53
CA LEU A 8 -2.59 -26.37 -12.88
C LEU A 8 -4.12 -26.31 -12.78
N ALA A 9 -4.82 -27.38 -13.19
CA ALA A 9 -6.27 -27.48 -13.06
C ALA A 9 -6.72 -27.52 -11.58
N THR A 10 -6.00 -28.27 -10.73
CA THR A 10 -6.26 -28.28 -9.29
C THR A 10 -6.11 -26.89 -8.69
N PHE A 11 -5.05 -26.16 -9.09
CA PHE A 11 -4.85 -24.79 -8.63
C PHE A 11 -6.00 -23.88 -9.05
N LEU A 12 -6.43 -23.95 -10.31
CA LEU A 12 -7.57 -23.21 -10.83
C LEU A 12 -8.87 -23.48 -10.05
N TYR A 13 -9.13 -24.74 -9.69
CA TYR A 13 -10.32 -25.06 -8.89
C TYR A 13 -10.23 -24.48 -7.47
N CYS A 14 -9.05 -24.53 -6.86
CA CYS A 14 -8.82 -23.87 -5.57
C CYS A 14 -9.03 -22.35 -5.68
N GLU A 15 -8.50 -21.71 -6.72
CA GLU A 15 -8.69 -20.28 -6.97
C GLU A 15 -10.17 -19.93 -7.14
N LEU A 16 -10.92 -20.73 -7.90
CA LEU A 16 -12.34 -20.53 -8.13
C LEU A 16 -13.12 -20.59 -6.80
N VAL A 17 -12.83 -21.57 -5.95
CA VAL A 17 -13.44 -21.67 -4.61
C VAL A 17 -13.09 -20.45 -3.76
N VAL A 18 -11.82 -20.01 -3.77
CA VAL A 18 -11.38 -18.83 -3.02
C VAL A 18 -12.07 -17.56 -3.51
N VAL A 19 -12.21 -17.36 -4.83
CA VAL A 19 -12.93 -16.23 -5.40
C VAL A 19 -14.40 -16.25 -5.00
N VAL A 20 -15.06 -17.40 -5.09
CA VAL A 20 -16.46 -17.53 -4.64
C VAL A 20 -16.58 -17.14 -3.17
N ILE A 21 -15.71 -17.66 -2.30
CA ILE A 21 -15.71 -17.32 -0.87
C ILE A 21 -15.46 -15.82 -0.64
N LEU A 22 -14.52 -15.20 -1.37
CA LEU A 22 -14.21 -13.78 -1.25
C LEU A 22 -15.35 -12.87 -1.76
N LEU A 23 -16.12 -13.32 -2.75
CA LEU A 23 -17.25 -12.59 -3.31
C LEU A 23 -18.54 -12.73 -2.50
N LEU A 24 -18.63 -13.71 -1.60
CA LEU A 24 -19.84 -13.93 -0.82
C LEU A 24 -20.15 -12.71 0.08
N PRO A 25 -21.36 -12.13 -0.03
CA PRO A 25 -21.74 -10.96 0.77
C PRO A 25 -21.93 -11.29 2.26
N PHE A 26 -21.97 -12.57 2.62
CA PHE A 26 -22.16 -13.02 4.00
C PHE A 26 -20.95 -12.77 4.90
N ILE A 27 -19.74 -12.63 4.35
CA ILE A 27 -18.53 -12.47 5.14
C ILE A 27 -18.17 -10.99 5.22
N SER A 28 -18.47 -10.37 6.36
CA SER A 28 -18.14 -8.97 6.62
C SER A 28 -16.63 -8.69 6.46
N PRO A 29 -16.23 -7.53 5.92
CA PRO A 29 -14.83 -7.08 5.87
C PRO A 29 -14.11 -7.14 7.23
N VAL A 30 -14.85 -7.02 8.34
CA VAL A 30 -14.30 -7.12 9.70
C VAL A 30 -13.82 -8.54 10.04
N VAL A 31 -14.50 -9.58 9.53
CA VAL A 31 -14.09 -10.98 9.73
C VAL A 31 -12.80 -11.25 8.95
N TRP A 32 -12.74 -10.78 7.70
CA TRP A 32 -11.53 -10.81 6.90
C TRP A 32 -10.38 -10.04 7.55
N GLN A 33 -10.65 -8.88 8.16
CA GLN A 33 -9.64 -8.13 8.90
C GLN A 33 -9.03 -8.93 10.04
N LYS A 34 -9.85 -9.65 10.80
CA LYS A 34 -9.38 -10.51 11.91
C LYS A 34 -8.53 -11.66 11.37
N PHE A 35 -8.95 -12.27 10.26
CA PHE A 35 -8.19 -13.31 9.58
C PHE A 35 -6.84 -12.77 9.08
N PHE A 36 -6.83 -11.64 8.36
CA PHE A 36 -5.62 -11.03 7.81
C PHE A 36 -4.69 -10.42 8.86
N LYS A 37 -5.19 -10.01 10.03
CA LYS A 37 -4.36 -9.57 11.16
C LYS A 37 -3.81 -10.72 12.02
N SER A 38 -4.25 -11.95 11.81
CA SER A 38 -3.75 -13.13 12.53
C SER A 38 -2.25 -13.31 12.32
N ARG A 39 -1.55 -13.90 13.30
CA ARG A 39 -0.10 -14.17 13.24
C ARG A 39 0.29 -14.95 11.99
N ILE A 40 -0.58 -15.86 11.55
CA ILE A 40 -0.40 -16.68 10.35
C ILE A 40 -0.46 -15.82 9.08
N ALA A 41 -1.43 -14.91 8.99
CA ALA A 41 -1.56 -14.01 7.86
C ALA A 41 -0.43 -12.97 7.81
N LYS A 42 0.07 -12.51 8.96
CA LYS A 42 1.27 -11.66 9.04
C LYS A 42 2.53 -12.37 8.54
N ALA A 43 2.71 -13.65 8.89
CA ALA A 43 3.82 -14.45 8.39
C ALA A 43 3.73 -14.63 6.85
N PHE A 44 2.53 -14.86 6.32
CA PHE A 44 2.30 -14.93 4.87
C PHE A 44 2.50 -13.59 4.16
N THR A 45 2.08 -12.47 4.76
CA THR A 45 2.20 -11.13 4.15
C THR A 45 3.60 -10.57 4.16
N ALA A 46 4.46 -10.96 5.11
CA ALA A 46 5.86 -10.50 5.18
C ALA A 46 6.67 -10.83 3.90
N GLY A 47 6.33 -11.92 3.21
CA GLY A 47 6.94 -12.31 1.93
C GLY A 47 5.97 -12.32 0.74
N ALA A 48 4.69 -11.97 0.94
CA ALA A 48 3.64 -12.19 -0.06
C ALA A 48 3.96 -11.56 -1.42
N LYS A 49 4.60 -10.39 -1.46
CA LYS A 49 4.96 -9.72 -2.72
C LYS A 49 5.94 -10.55 -3.55
N TYR A 50 6.94 -11.16 -2.91
CA TYR A 50 7.92 -11.99 -3.59
C TYR A 50 7.30 -13.30 -4.08
N TYR A 51 6.52 -13.98 -3.23
CA TYR A 51 5.82 -15.21 -3.62
C TYR A 51 4.79 -14.94 -4.73
N PHE A 52 4.05 -13.84 -4.65
CA PHE A 52 3.08 -13.43 -5.66
C PHE A 52 3.76 -13.23 -7.03
N ASN A 53 4.86 -12.46 -7.05
CA ASN A 53 5.63 -12.21 -8.27
C ASN A 53 6.25 -13.50 -8.83
N PHE A 54 6.69 -14.42 -7.97
CA PHE A 54 7.23 -15.69 -8.41
C PHE A 54 6.16 -16.58 -9.06
N ILE A 55 4.99 -16.73 -8.43
CA ILE A 55 3.89 -17.57 -8.93
C ILE A 55 3.33 -16.99 -10.24
N ILE A 56 3.16 -15.67 -10.35
CA ILE A 56 2.66 -15.06 -11.59
C ILE A 56 3.65 -15.25 -12.75
N CYS A 57 4.96 -15.20 -12.50
CA CYS A 57 5.96 -15.54 -13.52
C CYS A 57 5.78 -16.98 -14.01
N ILE A 58 5.60 -17.94 -13.10
CA ILE A 58 5.35 -19.35 -13.47
C ILE A 58 4.08 -19.48 -14.30
N PHE A 59 2.98 -18.84 -13.90
CA PHE A 59 1.71 -18.90 -14.63
C PHE A 59 1.82 -18.26 -16.01
N THR A 60 2.57 -17.17 -16.13
CA THR A 60 2.83 -16.51 -17.40
C THR A 60 3.62 -17.44 -18.33
N LEU A 61 4.64 -18.13 -17.83
CA LEU A 61 5.41 -19.09 -18.62
C LEU A 61 4.54 -20.28 -19.07
N LEU A 62 3.73 -20.86 -18.19
CA LEU A 62 2.79 -21.94 -18.53
C LEU A 62 1.73 -21.49 -19.54
N PHE A 63 1.26 -20.26 -19.42
CA PHE A 63 0.31 -19.69 -20.38
C PHE A 63 0.96 -19.45 -21.75
N LEU A 64 2.19 -18.93 -21.80
CA LEU A 64 2.95 -18.79 -23.04
C LEU A 64 3.25 -20.14 -23.68
N ASP A 65 3.59 -21.17 -22.90
CA ASP A 65 3.75 -22.54 -23.38
C ASP A 65 2.45 -23.07 -23.99
N SER A 66 1.31 -22.84 -23.31
CA SER A 66 -0.01 -23.19 -23.83
C SER A 66 -0.35 -22.48 -25.14
N ILE A 67 0.04 -21.20 -25.29
CA ILE A 67 -0.13 -20.45 -26.55
C ILE A 67 0.73 -21.05 -27.66
N ARG A 68 2.00 -21.39 -27.37
CA ARG A 68 2.87 -22.05 -28.35
C ARG A 68 2.30 -23.40 -28.77
N GLU A 69 1.82 -24.20 -27.81
CA GLU A 69 1.20 -25.49 -28.06
C GLU A 69 -0.09 -25.36 -28.89
N LEU A 70 -0.92 -24.37 -28.58
CA LEU A 70 -2.14 -24.06 -29.32
C LEU A 70 -1.84 -23.66 -30.78
N ARG A 71 -0.89 -22.75 -31.01
CA ARG A 71 -0.49 -22.35 -32.37
C ARG A 71 0.14 -23.50 -33.15
N LYS A 72 0.97 -24.32 -32.49
CA LYS A 72 1.63 -25.49 -33.11
C LYS A 72 0.61 -26.49 -33.65
N TYR A 73 -0.43 -26.79 -32.89
CA TYR A 73 -1.44 -27.77 -33.31
C TYR A 73 -2.55 -27.16 -34.18
N SER A 74 -2.83 -25.86 -34.07
CA SER A 74 -3.79 -25.16 -34.93
C SER A 74 -3.36 -25.07 -36.41
N GLY A 75 -2.06 -25.12 -36.70
CA GLY A 75 -1.54 -25.05 -38.07
C GLY A 75 -1.37 -26.41 -38.78
N PHE A 76 -1.57 -27.53 -38.07
CA PHE A 76 -1.32 -28.89 -38.59
C PHE A 76 -2.52 -29.47 -39.36
N GLU A 77 -3.68 -28.80 -39.35
CA GLU A 77 -4.96 -29.32 -39.85
C GLU A 77 -5.13 -29.34 -41.38
N VAL A 78 -4.22 -28.79 -42.19
CA VAL A 78 -4.50 -28.58 -43.63
C VAL A 78 -3.46 -29.12 -44.62
N LYS A 79 -2.25 -29.52 -44.19
CA LYS A 79 -1.16 -29.75 -45.16
C LYS A 79 -0.59 -31.17 -45.27
N ASP A 80 -0.85 -32.10 -44.36
CA ASP A 80 -0.01 -33.33 -44.28
C ASP A 80 -0.74 -34.65 -43.96
N LEU A 81 -2.07 -34.72 -44.04
CA LEU A 81 -2.81 -35.91 -43.60
C LEU A 81 -3.64 -36.50 -44.74
N SER A 82 -3.08 -37.52 -45.39
CA SER A 82 -3.76 -38.39 -46.36
C SER A 82 -4.21 -39.73 -45.74
N LEU A 83 -4.10 -39.89 -44.40
CA LEU A 83 -4.53 -41.09 -43.66
C LEU A 83 -5.63 -40.76 -42.63
N PRO A 84 -6.83 -41.39 -42.70
CA PRO A 84 -7.95 -41.16 -41.77
C PRO A 84 -7.62 -41.37 -40.28
N HIS A 85 -6.69 -42.27 -39.96
CA HIS A 85 -6.25 -42.49 -38.57
C HIS A 85 -5.36 -41.37 -38.03
N ALA A 86 -4.62 -40.69 -38.89
CA ALA A 86 -3.77 -39.57 -38.48
C ALA A 86 -4.60 -38.30 -38.21
N GLU A 87 -5.69 -38.09 -38.94
CA GLU A 87 -6.66 -37.00 -38.72
C GLU A 87 -7.30 -37.06 -37.33
N ALA A 88 -7.82 -38.23 -36.93
CA ALA A 88 -8.39 -38.41 -35.59
C ALA A 88 -7.37 -38.11 -34.47
N HIS A 89 -6.11 -38.50 -34.66
CA HIS A 89 -5.03 -38.20 -33.71
C HIS A 89 -4.64 -36.71 -33.68
N ALA A 90 -4.69 -36.01 -34.81
CA ALA A 90 -4.42 -34.58 -34.90
C ALA A 90 -5.52 -33.76 -34.19
N HIS A 91 -6.79 -34.02 -34.49
CA HIS A 91 -7.91 -33.38 -33.82
C HIS A 91 -7.88 -33.62 -32.30
N MET A 92 -7.54 -34.82 -31.85
CA MET A 92 -7.43 -35.12 -30.42
C MET A 92 -6.32 -34.31 -29.71
N LYS A 93 -5.22 -33.98 -30.40
CA LYS A 93 -4.16 -33.11 -29.87
C LYS A 93 -4.59 -31.64 -29.85
N GLN A 94 -5.34 -31.18 -30.85
CA GLN A 94 -5.90 -29.83 -30.91
C GLN A 94 -6.91 -29.56 -29.78
N PHE A 95 -7.83 -30.48 -29.52
CA PHE A 95 -8.75 -30.36 -28.38
C PHE A 95 -8.00 -30.33 -27.04
N ARG A 96 -6.90 -31.08 -26.94
CA ARG A 96 -6.07 -31.09 -25.72
C ARG A 96 -5.38 -29.74 -25.50
N SER A 97 -4.79 -29.14 -26.52
CA SER A 97 -4.10 -27.86 -26.40
C SER A 97 -5.05 -26.68 -26.18
N GLN A 98 -6.24 -26.70 -26.80
CA GLN A 98 -7.29 -25.71 -26.55
C GLN A 98 -7.72 -25.69 -25.08
N ARG A 99 -8.06 -26.85 -24.51
CA ARG A 99 -8.41 -26.94 -23.09
C ARG A 99 -7.21 -26.57 -22.18
N ASN A 100 -6.01 -27.01 -22.57
CA ASN A 100 -4.70 -26.56 -22.10
C ASN A 100 -4.65 -25.05 -21.81
N PHE A 101 -4.85 -24.32 -22.89
CA PHE A 101 -4.82 -22.87 -22.97
C PHE A 101 -5.88 -22.22 -22.08
N TYR A 102 -7.12 -22.71 -22.10
CA TYR A 102 -8.17 -22.15 -21.24
C TYR A 102 -7.85 -22.32 -19.76
N ILE A 103 -7.40 -23.51 -19.33
CA ILE A 103 -7.04 -23.74 -17.93
C ILE A 103 -5.92 -22.78 -17.49
N ALA A 104 -4.86 -22.66 -18.29
CA ALA A 104 -3.74 -21.77 -17.96
C ALA A 104 -4.15 -20.29 -17.95
N GLY A 105 -4.96 -19.87 -18.93
CA GLY A 105 -5.42 -18.48 -19.03
C GLY A 105 -6.36 -18.10 -17.89
N PHE A 106 -7.32 -18.96 -17.55
CA PHE A 106 -8.23 -18.72 -16.44
C PHE A 106 -7.51 -18.74 -15.09
N ALA A 107 -6.53 -19.61 -14.89
CA ALA A 107 -5.76 -19.65 -13.64
C ALA A 107 -4.98 -18.34 -13.45
N LEU A 108 -4.26 -17.91 -14.51
CA LEU A 108 -3.55 -16.64 -14.51
C LEU A 108 -4.49 -15.45 -14.25
N PHE A 109 -5.66 -15.44 -14.88
CA PHE A 109 -6.65 -14.39 -14.67
C PHE A 109 -7.22 -14.38 -13.25
N LEU A 110 -7.64 -15.53 -12.72
CA LEU A 110 -8.18 -15.64 -11.37
C LEU A 110 -7.14 -15.26 -10.31
N TRP A 111 -5.86 -15.58 -10.53
CA TRP A 111 -4.78 -15.14 -9.66
C TRP A 111 -4.73 -13.61 -9.51
N PHE A 112 -4.85 -12.87 -10.63
CA PHE A 112 -4.95 -11.40 -10.61
C PHE A 112 -6.20 -10.92 -9.88
N VAL A 113 -7.35 -11.56 -10.13
CA VAL A 113 -8.62 -11.23 -9.47
C VAL A 113 -8.50 -11.42 -7.96
N ILE A 114 -7.98 -12.55 -7.49
CA ILE A 114 -7.77 -12.82 -6.05
C ILE A 114 -6.85 -11.76 -5.44
N HIS A 115 -5.73 -11.46 -6.08
CA HIS A 115 -4.81 -10.44 -5.58
C HIS A 115 -5.48 -9.08 -5.43
N ARG A 116 -6.24 -8.66 -6.45
CA ARG A 116 -6.99 -7.42 -6.42
C ARG A 116 -8.05 -7.43 -5.31
N LEU A 117 -8.83 -8.51 -5.19
CA LEU A 117 -9.88 -8.65 -4.17
C LEU A 117 -9.31 -8.61 -2.76
N VAL A 118 -8.26 -9.37 -2.48
CA VAL A 118 -7.61 -9.41 -1.15
C VAL A 118 -7.09 -8.03 -0.76
N ASN A 119 -6.45 -7.30 -1.67
CA ASN A 119 -5.95 -5.96 -1.42
C ASN A 119 -7.10 -4.97 -1.15
N LEU A 120 -8.14 -4.97 -1.99
CA LEU A 120 -9.31 -4.11 -1.81
C LEU A 120 -10.03 -4.38 -0.48
N LEU A 121 -10.21 -5.65 -0.15
CA LEU A 121 -10.86 -6.08 1.08
C LEU A 121 -10.05 -5.70 2.31
N SER A 122 -8.72 -5.81 2.23
CA SER A 122 -7.81 -5.38 3.30
C SER A 122 -7.85 -3.86 3.51
N SER A 123 -7.91 -3.06 2.43
CA SER A 123 -8.05 -1.61 2.51
C SER A 123 -9.40 -1.20 3.10
N CYS A 124 -10.50 -1.76 2.59
CA CYS A 124 -11.85 -1.48 3.09
C CYS A 124 -12.00 -1.85 4.57
N ALA A 125 -11.44 -2.99 4.98
CA ALA A 125 -11.42 -3.41 6.37
C ALA A 125 -10.59 -2.48 7.28
N ARG A 126 -9.51 -1.88 6.76
CA ARG A 126 -8.72 -0.89 7.51
C ARG A 126 -9.50 0.40 7.70
N GLU A 127 -10.10 0.92 6.64
CA GLU A 127 -10.94 2.12 6.68
C GLU A 127 -12.17 1.96 7.59
N MET A 128 -12.82 0.79 7.60
CA MET A 128 -13.91 0.51 8.54
C MET A 128 -13.44 0.50 10.00
N ALA A 129 -12.24 -0.02 10.28
CA ALA A 129 -11.69 0.00 11.63
C ALA A 129 -11.28 1.41 12.07
N ASP A 130 -10.71 2.19 11.16
CA ASP A 130 -10.27 3.57 11.42
C ASP A 130 -11.48 4.49 11.64
N SER A 131 -12.54 4.37 10.82
CA SER A 131 -13.80 5.11 11.03
C SER A 131 -14.52 4.71 12.32
N ALA A 132 -14.53 3.43 12.69
CA ALA A 132 -15.08 2.98 13.96
C ALA A 132 -14.28 3.53 15.17
N ALA A 133 -12.95 3.61 15.05
CA ALA A 133 -12.09 4.20 16.07
C ALA A 133 -12.31 5.72 16.18
N ALA A 134 -12.35 6.44 15.06
CA ALA A 134 -12.61 7.87 15.01
C ALA A 134 -13.98 8.22 15.61
N ARG A 135 -15.02 7.43 15.29
CA ARG A 135 -16.36 7.60 15.87
C ARG A 135 -16.35 7.43 17.39
N LYS A 136 -15.67 6.39 17.91
CA LYS A 136 -15.52 6.19 19.37
C LYS A 136 -14.75 7.33 20.04
N GLN A 137 -13.73 7.88 19.38
CA GLN A 137 -12.98 9.03 19.90
C GLN A 137 -13.87 10.28 19.96
N ALA A 138 -14.65 10.55 18.91
CA ALA A 138 -15.61 11.67 18.89
C ALA A 138 -16.70 11.52 19.98
N GLU A 139 -17.27 10.31 20.14
CA GLU A 139 -18.24 10.03 21.20
C GLU A 139 -17.62 10.17 22.60
N GLY A 140 -16.37 9.72 22.79
CA GLY A 140 -15.64 9.90 24.05
C GLY A 140 -15.37 11.36 24.38
N ALA A 141 -14.93 12.16 23.40
CA ALA A 141 -14.74 13.60 23.56
C ALA A 141 -16.05 14.33 23.83
N HIS A 142 -17.14 13.95 23.14
CA HIS A 142 -18.45 14.55 23.37
C HIS A 142 -18.98 14.24 24.77
N ARG A 143 -18.87 12.99 25.24
CA ARG A 143 -19.22 12.60 26.62
C ARG A 143 -18.37 13.32 27.66
N HIS A 144 -17.09 13.56 27.37
CA HIS A 144 -16.22 14.33 28.26
C HIS A 144 -16.67 15.79 28.37
N VAL A 145 -16.99 16.44 27.24
CA VAL A 145 -17.51 17.81 27.22
C VAL A 145 -18.89 17.90 27.88
N GLU A 146 -19.78 16.95 27.60
CA GLU A 146 -21.10 16.86 28.24
C GLU A 146 -20.96 16.67 29.76
N GLY A 147 -20.04 15.82 30.22
CA GLY A 147 -19.75 15.66 31.64
C GLY A 147 -19.12 16.89 32.31
N LEU A 148 -18.50 17.79 31.55
CA LEU A 148 -18.02 19.10 32.03
C LEU A 148 -19.15 20.15 32.02
N MET A 149 -20.04 20.12 31.03
CA MET A 149 -21.17 21.05 30.89
C MET A 149 -22.34 20.72 31.83
N SER A 150 -22.51 19.45 32.20
CA SER A 150 -23.60 18.99 33.10
C SER A 150 -23.30 19.21 34.59
N LYS A 151 -22.11 19.72 34.94
CA LYS A 151 -21.73 20.02 36.32
C LYS A 151 -22.24 21.40 36.74
N ASP A 152 -23.48 21.43 37.24
CA ASP A 152 -23.85 22.44 38.25
C ASP A 152 -23.09 22.10 39.56
N PRO A 153 -22.33 23.03 40.18
CA PRO A 153 -21.47 22.76 41.33
C PRO A 153 -22.21 22.40 42.65
N LYS A 154 -23.53 22.20 42.63
CA LYS A 154 -24.36 22.02 43.83
C LYS A 154 -25.03 20.65 44.01
N LYS A 155 -24.82 19.69 43.11
CA LYS A 155 -25.34 18.32 43.27
C LYS A 155 -24.25 17.31 43.00
N MET A 156 -23.46 17.00 44.03
CA MET A 156 -22.50 15.90 43.96
C MET A 156 -22.78 14.95 45.11
N ASP A 157 -23.33 13.77 44.77
CA ASP A 157 -23.49 12.68 45.73
C ASP A 157 -22.13 12.01 45.96
N PRO A 158 -21.68 11.81 47.21
CA PRO A 158 -20.36 11.25 47.54
C PRO A 158 -20.07 9.84 46.98
N LYS A 159 -21.10 9.15 46.45
CA LYS A 159 -21.05 7.75 46.02
C LYS A 159 -20.61 7.56 44.56
N GLU A 160 -20.82 8.56 43.69
CA GLU A 160 -20.35 8.52 42.28
C GLU A 160 -18.85 8.82 42.14
N LEU A 161 -18.24 9.42 43.17
CA LEU A 161 -16.80 9.63 43.28
C LEU A 161 -16.04 8.31 43.55
N ALA A 162 -16.71 7.31 44.16
CA ALA A 162 -16.12 6.00 44.45
C ALA A 162 -16.31 5.00 43.29
N ALA A 163 -17.43 5.05 42.56
CA ALA A 163 -17.68 4.17 41.41
C ALA A 163 -16.84 4.52 40.16
N SER A 164 -16.38 5.78 40.06
CA SER A 164 -15.43 6.21 39.02
C SER A 164 -13.96 5.84 39.34
N SER A 165 -13.69 5.36 40.56
CA SER A 165 -12.37 4.87 40.98
C SER A 165 -12.06 3.46 40.46
N ASP A 166 -13.07 2.61 40.27
CA ASP A 166 -12.86 1.16 40.02
C ASP A 166 -12.90 0.77 38.52
N ALA A 167 -13.47 1.63 37.67
CA ALA A 167 -13.40 1.49 36.21
C ALA A 167 -12.10 2.05 35.60
N SER A 168 -11.26 2.67 36.43
CA SER A 168 -10.03 3.35 36.04
C SER A 168 -8.82 2.44 36.23
N GLY A 169 -8.79 1.31 35.52
CA GLY A 169 -7.60 0.43 35.40
C GLY A 169 -6.41 1.08 34.68
N ARG A 170 -6.32 2.41 34.61
CA ARG A 170 -5.22 3.25 34.12
C ARG A 170 -5.42 4.68 34.66
N PHE A 171 -5.41 4.85 35.99
CA PHE A 171 -5.14 6.17 36.55
C PHE A 171 -3.66 6.46 36.32
N ILE A 172 -3.36 7.19 35.24
CA ILE A 172 -2.15 8.00 35.16
C ILE A 172 -2.33 9.09 36.23
N ASN A 173 -1.35 9.25 37.12
CA ASN A 173 -1.46 10.17 38.25
C ASN A 173 -1.77 11.59 37.72
N PRO A 174 -2.71 12.34 38.31
CA PRO A 174 -2.98 13.73 37.90
C PRO A 174 -1.72 14.62 37.89
N LYS A 175 -0.74 14.31 38.77
CA LYS A 175 0.57 14.98 38.82
C LYS A 175 1.47 14.66 37.62
N GLU A 176 1.34 13.48 37.01
CA GLU A 176 2.11 13.07 35.83
C GLU A 176 1.55 13.74 34.57
N HIS A 177 0.23 13.86 34.44
CA HIS A 177 -0.40 14.57 33.33
C HIS A 177 -0.11 16.08 33.36
N ASP A 178 -0.13 16.72 34.53
CA ASP A 178 0.25 18.14 34.65
C ASP A 178 1.75 18.35 34.36
N ALA A 179 2.59 17.38 34.70
CA ALA A 179 4.00 17.39 34.36
C ALA A 179 4.23 17.19 32.85
N GLU A 180 3.50 16.27 32.21
CA GLU A 180 3.59 15.99 30.78
C GLU A 180 3.05 17.16 29.94
N VAL A 181 1.93 17.79 30.36
CA VAL A 181 1.41 19.02 29.74
C VAL A 181 2.40 20.18 29.90
N SER A 182 3.08 20.29 31.05
CA SER A 182 4.12 21.30 31.26
C SER A 182 5.37 21.05 30.41
N GLN A 183 5.78 19.79 30.26
CA GLN A 183 6.89 19.39 29.40
C GLN A 183 6.56 19.63 27.92
N LEU A 184 5.38 19.21 27.45
CA LEU A 184 4.93 19.41 26.08
C LEU A 184 4.78 20.90 25.74
N LYS A 185 4.33 21.74 26.68
CA LYS A 185 4.30 23.20 26.49
C LYS A 185 5.70 23.78 26.33
N LYS A 186 6.67 23.34 27.14
CA LYS A 186 8.07 23.75 27.01
C LYS A 186 8.72 23.25 25.73
N GLU A 187 8.39 22.05 25.27
CA GLU A 187 8.86 21.51 23.98
C GLU A 187 8.26 22.27 22.81
N LEU A 188 6.98 22.65 22.89
CA LEU A 188 6.32 23.45 21.88
C LEU A 188 6.88 24.87 21.79
N GLU A 189 7.18 25.48 22.94
CA GLU A 189 7.85 26.79 23.01
C GLU A 189 9.27 26.72 22.42
N LYS A 190 10.07 25.72 22.80
CA LYS A 190 11.39 25.48 22.20
C LYS A 190 11.33 25.22 20.69
N ALA A 191 10.37 24.42 20.23
CA ALA A 191 10.21 24.15 18.80
C ALA A 191 9.81 25.41 18.02
N HIS A 192 9.08 26.34 18.66
CA HIS A 192 8.77 27.64 18.08
C HIS A 192 10.02 28.54 18.01
N GLU A 193 10.80 28.60 19.08
CA GLU A 193 12.09 29.31 19.11
C GLU A 193 13.07 28.74 18.07
N ASP A 194 13.15 27.42 17.93
CA ASP A 194 13.97 26.75 16.90
C ASP A 194 13.47 27.08 15.48
N MET A 195 12.16 27.18 15.26
CA MET A 195 11.58 27.63 13.99
C MET A 195 11.95 29.08 13.67
N ASP A 196 11.88 29.97 14.65
CA ASP A 196 12.21 31.38 14.48
C ASP A 196 13.71 31.57 14.23
N THR A 197 14.57 30.86 14.95
CA THR A 197 16.02 30.89 14.72
C THR A 197 16.41 30.29 13.36
N LEU A 198 15.77 29.20 12.92
CA LEU A 198 15.98 28.66 11.57
C LEU A 198 15.54 29.64 10.49
N ARG A 199 14.46 30.38 10.72
CA ARG A 199 14.00 31.43 9.81
C ARG A 199 15.01 32.57 9.72
N GLU A 200 15.55 33.03 10.84
CA GLU A 200 16.61 34.04 10.86
C GLU A 200 17.88 33.56 10.17
N GLN A 201 18.28 32.30 10.38
CA GLN A 201 19.42 31.69 9.68
C GLN A 201 19.20 31.61 8.17
N TYR A 202 17.98 31.25 7.75
CA TYR A 202 17.60 31.24 6.34
C TYR A 202 17.67 32.64 5.73
N ASP A 203 17.08 33.64 6.38
CA ASP A 203 17.11 35.04 5.92
C ASP A 203 18.55 35.58 5.83
N ASN A 204 19.41 35.20 6.78
CA ASN A 204 20.83 35.55 6.72
C ASN A 204 21.56 34.85 5.57
N SER A 205 21.28 33.55 5.34
CA SER A 205 21.84 32.80 4.21
C SER A 205 21.41 33.38 2.86
N VAL A 206 20.18 33.86 2.73
CA VAL A 206 19.67 34.53 1.52
C VAL A 206 20.45 35.82 1.26
N ARG A 207 20.67 36.65 2.30
CA ARG A 207 21.46 37.88 2.17
C ARG A 207 22.89 37.63 1.73
N GLU A 208 23.55 36.61 2.28
CA GLU A 208 24.90 36.24 1.87
C GLU A 208 24.93 35.71 0.42
N PHE A 209 23.90 34.97 0.01
CA PHE A 209 23.75 34.53 -1.38
C PHE A 209 23.58 35.70 -2.36
N ASP A 210 22.76 36.69 -2.00
CA ASP A 210 22.56 37.89 -2.82
C ASP A 210 23.86 38.72 -2.95
N LYS A 211 24.60 38.91 -1.86
CA LYS A 211 25.92 39.56 -1.89
C LYS A 211 26.90 38.83 -2.79
N LEU A 212 26.96 37.50 -2.69
CA LEU A 212 27.86 36.69 -3.51
C LEU A 212 27.49 36.77 -5.00
N ASN A 213 26.20 36.78 -5.32
CA ASN A 213 25.73 37.00 -6.70
C ASN A 213 26.12 38.38 -7.22
N ASP A 214 26.02 39.42 -6.41
CA ASP A 214 26.45 40.77 -6.77
C ASP A 214 27.96 40.86 -7.00
N GLU A 215 28.77 40.22 -6.15
CA GLU A 215 30.21 40.10 -6.35
C GLU A 215 30.55 39.31 -7.61
N HIS A 216 29.86 38.19 -7.85
CA HIS A 216 30.05 37.38 -9.04
C HIS A 216 29.70 38.18 -10.31
N ARG A 217 28.62 38.96 -10.27
CA ARG A 217 28.23 39.86 -11.37
C ARG A 217 29.28 40.94 -11.61
N LYS A 218 29.80 41.58 -10.55
CA LYS A 218 30.89 42.57 -10.65
C LYS A 218 32.17 41.95 -11.25
N LEU A 219 32.53 40.75 -10.82
CA LEU A 219 33.68 40.02 -11.35
C LEU A 219 33.49 39.62 -12.81
N GLN A 220 32.31 39.14 -13.21
CA GLN A 220 32.00 38.84 -14.61
C GLN A 220 32.08 40.09 -15.50
N ILE A 221 31.55 41.22 -15.04
CA ILE A 221 31.66 42.51 -15.76
C ILE A 221 33.13 42.91 -15.89
N LYS A 222 33.91 42.84 -14.80
CA LYS A 222 35.34 43.16 -14.82
C LYS A 222 36.12 42.24 -15.78
N LEU A 223 35.82 40.95 -15.76
CA LEU A 223 36.46 39.96 -16.62
C LEU A 223 36.09 40.17 -18.09
N ALA A 224 34.83 40.49 -18.40
CA ALA A 224 34.40 40.86 -19.75
C ALA A 224 35.09 42.13 -20.28
N ILE A 225 35.29 43.14 -19.41
CA ILE A 225 36.04 44.36 -19.76
C ILE A 225 37.53 44.05 -19.99
N THR A 226 38.13 43.20 -19.15
CA THR A 226 39.54 42.80 -19.29
C THR A 226 39.77 41.88 -20.49
N SER A 227 38.84 40.97 -20.81
CA SER A 227 38.93 40.11 -22.01
C SER A 227 38.69 40.90 -23.30
N GLY A 228 37.76 41.84 -23.31
CA GLY A 228 37.55 42.76 -24.45
C GLY A 228 38.70 43.75 -24.64
N GLY A 229 39.42 44.11 -23.57
CA GLY A 229 40.62 44.95 -23.66
C GLY A 229 41.85 44.24 -24.21
N ASN A 230 41.92 42.90 -24.12
CA ASN A 230 43.07 42.13 -24.59
C ASN A 230 43.04 41.80 -26.10
N GLU A 231 41.86 41.87 -26.74
CA GLU A 231 41.76 41.78 -28.21
C GLU A 231 42.08 43.12 -28.89
N ALA A 232 41.81 44.25 -28.25
CA ALA A 232 42.08 45.58 -28.81
C ALA A 232 43.58 45.97 -28.86
N SER A 233 44.47 45.21 -28.20
CA SER A 233 45.93 45.46 -28.22
C SER A 233 46.71 44.53 -29.15
N LYS A 234 46.03 43.67 -29.93
CA LYS A 234 46.67 42.80 -30.94
C LYS A 234 46.54 43.30 -32.38
N ASP A 235 45.73 44.33 -32.63
CA ASP A 235 45.51 44.94 -33.95
C ASP A 235 45.98 46.41 -34.04
N LYS A 236 47.09 46.75 -33.38
CA LYS A 236 47.87 47.97 -33.69
C LYS A 236 49.36 47.72 -33.61
#